data_AF-A0A7W1N624-F1
#
_entry.id   AF-A0A7W1N624-F1
#
_cell.length_a   1.000
_cell.length_b   1.000
_cell.length_c   1.000
_cell.angle_alpha   90.00
_cell.angle_beta   90.00
_cell.angle_gamma   90.00
#
_symmetry.space_group_name_H-M   'P 1'
#
loop_
_entity.id
_entity.type
_entity.pdbx_description
1 polymer ?
#
loop_
_entity_poly.entity_id
_entity_poly.type
_entity_poly.pdbx_seq_one_letter_code
_entity_poly.pdbx_strand_id
1 'polypeptide(L)' 'HLTTKPYRPRTNGKVERFHQTMAREWAYGLAYRSSRHRRTALPHWLDHYNTTRPHSSLGGRPPTSRVHNVRRQDI' A
#
# COMPACT_ATOMS: atom_id res chain seq x y z
N HIS A 1 17.76 3.25 13.15
CA HIS A 1 16.50 2.62 12.67
C HIS A 1 15.53 2.56 13.85
N LEU A 2 14.30 3.05 13.71
CA LEU A 2 13.28 2.94 14.77
C LEU A 2 12.55 1.61 14.62
N THR A 3 12.47 0.83 15.69
CA THR A 3 11.76 -0.45 15.70
C THR A 3 10.48 -0.35 16.53
N THR A 4 9.46 -1.11 16.12
CA THR A 4 8.26 -1.30 16.92
C THR A 4 8.64 -2.02 18.22
N LYS A 5 8.20 -1.52 19.37
CA LYS A 5 8.42 -2.21 20.65
C LYS A 5 7.80 -3.62 20.60
N PRO A 6 8.50 -4.65 21.10
CA PRO A 6 7.94 -5.99 21.23
C PRO A 6 6.57 -5.96 21.91
N TYR A 7 5.65 -6.83 21.44
CA TYR A 7 4.29 -6.99 21.99
C TYR A 7 3.37 -5.75 21.91
N ARG A 8 3.68 -4.77 21.05
CA ARG A 8 2.79 -3.63 20.76
C ARG A 8 2.36 -3.58 19.28
N PRO A 9 1.53 -4.53 18.81
CA PRO A 9 1.09 -4.58 17.41
C PRO A 9 0.27 -3.35 16.98
N ARG A 10 -0.34 -2.64 17.94
CA ARG A 10 -1.18 -1.46 17.69
C ARG A 10 -0.46 -0.35 16.89
N THR A 11 0.85 -0.19 17.03
CA THR A 11 1.58 0.84 16.28
C THR A 11 1.84 0.46 14.81
N ASN A 12 1.69 -0.81 14.46
CA ASN A 12 1.96 -1.34 13.12
C ASN A 12 0.68 -1.54 12.28
N GLY A 13 -0.50 -1.29 12.85
CA GLY A 13 -1.78 -1.61 12.20
C GLY A 13 -2.02 -0.97 10.84
N LYS A 14 -1.40 0.19 10.55
CA LYS A 14 -1.46 0.79 9.19
C LYS A 14 -0.69 -0.03 8.16
N VAL A 15 0.51 -0.48 8.52
CA VAL A 15 1.37 -1.31 7.66
C VAL A 15 0.75 -2.70 7.49
N GLU A 16 0.23 -3.28 8.57
CA GLU A 16 -0.46 -4.57 8.52
C GLU A 16 -1.68 -4.53 7.59
N ARG A 17 -2.52 -3.49 7.70
CA ARG A 17 -3.67 -3.30 6.79
C ARG A 17 -3.22 -3.08 5.34
N PHE A 18 -2.13 -2.35 5.12
CA PHE A 18 -1.55 -2.18 3.78
C PHE A 18 -1.11 -3.52 3.19
N HIS A 19 -0.33 -4.31 3.92
CA HIS A 19 0.13 -5.64 3.48
C HIS A 19 -1.03 -6.61 3.23
N GLN A 20 -2.05 -6.60 4.09
CA GLN A 20 -3.25 -7.42 3.90
C GLN A 20 -3.97 -7.06 2.59
N THR A 21 -4.09 -5.76 2.30
CA THR A 21 -4.73 -5.27 1.06
C THR A 21 -3.90 -5.64 -0.16
N MET A 22 -2.58 -5.42 -0.10
CA MET A 22 -1.64 -5.82 -1.15
C MET A 22 -1.72 -7.31 -1.45
N ALA A 23 -1.75 -8.15 -0.41
CA ALA A 23 -1.87 -9.59 -0.59
C ALA A 23 -3.19 -9.95 -1.31
N ARG A 24 -4.31 -9.38 -0.85
CA ARG A 24 -5.64 -9.68 -1.39
C ARG A 24 -5.80 -9.20 -2.84
N GLU A 25 -5.36 -8.00 -3.17
CA GLU A 25 -5.64 -7.36 -4.46
C GLU A 25 -4.55 -7.62 -5.49
N TRP A 26 -3.28 -7.49 -5.09
CA TRP A 26 -2.16 -7.69 -6.01
C TRP A 26 -1.65 -9.12 -6.00
N ALA A 27 -1.35 -9.71 -4.83
CA ALA A 27 -0.65 -11.00 -4.81
C ALA A 27 -1.56 -12.17 -5.22
N TYR A 28 -2.81 -12.13 -4.79
CA TYR A 28 -3.79 -13.21 -4.95
C TYR A 28 -5.06 -12.80 -5.72
N GLY A 29 -5.27 -11.51 -5.98
CA GLY A 29 -6.46 -11.00 -6.66
C GLY A 29 -6.44 -11.19 -8.17
N LEU A 30 -5.26 -11.50 -8.75
CA LEU A 30 -5.07 -11.68 -10.19
C LEU A 30 -4.26 -12.96 -10.47
N ALA A 31 -4.60 -13.65 -11.56
CA ALA A 31 -3.81 -14.77 -12.06
C ALA A 31 -2.65 -14.26 -12.91
N TYR A 32 -1.41 -14.49 -12.45
CA TYR A 32 -0.21 -14.11 -13.19
C TYR A 32 0.39 -15.31 -13.90
N ARG A 33 0.83 -15.09 -15.14
CA ARG A 33 1.54 -16.11 -15.94
C ARG A 33 2.90 -16.51 -15.36
N SER A 34 3.53 -15.63 -14.59
CA SER A 34 4.80 -15.90 -13.92
C SER A 34 5.04 -14.93 -12.75
N SER A 35 5.98 -15.29 -11.86
CA SER A 35 6.45 -14.42 -10.79
C SER A 35 7.02 -13.10 -11.31
N ARG A 36 7.68 -13.11 -12.47
CA ARG A 36 8.19 -11.91 -13.14
C ARG A 36 7.06 -10.97 -13.52
N HIS A 37 5.97 -11.49 -14.10
CA HIS A 37 4.81 -10.69 -14.46
C HIS A 37 4.13 -10.08 -13.23
N ARG A 38 4.04 -10.85 -12.12
CA ARG A 38 3.54 -10.32 -10.85
C ARG A 38 4.39 -9.17 -10.32
N ARG A 39 5.72 -9.30 -10.40
CA ARG A 39 6.66 -8.25 -9.98
C ARG A 39 6.57 -6.99 -10.84
N THR A 40 6.39 -7.12 -12.16
CA THR A 40 6.20 -5.96 -13.05
C THR A 40 4.86 -5.27 -12.85
N ALA A 41 3.84 -5.98 -12.35
CA ALA A 41 2.55 -5.37 -12.01
C ALA A 41 2.55 -4.59 -10.68
N LEU A 42 3.53 -4.82 -9.80
CA LEU A 42 3.58 -4.21 -8.47
C LEU A 42 3.63 -2.67 -8.51
N PRO A 43 4.49 -2.01 -9.33
CA PRO A 43 4.51 -0.55 -9.41
C PRO A 43 3.16 0.04 -9.81
N HIS A 44 2.47 -0.58 -10.77
CA HIS A 44 1.14 -0.14 -11.19
C HIS A 44 0.10 -0.28 -10.08
N TRP A 45 0.12 -1.40 -9.34
CA TRP A 45 -0.76 -1.57 -8.19
C TRP A 45 -0.48 -0.55 -7.08
N LEU A 46 0.80 -0.23 -6.82
CA LEU A 46 1.19 0.78 -5.85
C LEU A 46 0.71 2.17 -6.24
N ASP A 47 0.83 2.54 -7.52
CA ASP A 47 0.27 3.80 -8.02
C ASP A 47 -1.24 3.83 -7.77
N HIS A 48 -1.97 2.82 -8.25
CA HIS A 48 -3.41 2.72 -8.05
C HIS A 48 -3.82 2.82 -6.57
N TYR A 49 -3.16 2.07 -5.68
CA TYR A 49 -3.45 2.09 -4.24
C TYR A 49 -3.31 3.49 -3.63
N ASN A 50 -2.29 4.24 -4.05
CA ASN A 50 -1.96 5.55 -3.50
C ASN A 50 -2.75 6.70 -4.15
N THR A 51 -3.10 6.61 -5.44
CA THR A 51 -3.65 7.72 -6.22
C THR A 51 -5.14 7.62 -6.50
N THR A 52 -5.69 6.41 -6.62
CA THR A 52 -7.07 6.22 -7.15
C THR A 52 -7.94 5.25 -6.36
N ARG A 53 -7.36 4.31 -5.60
CA ARG A 53 -8.13 3.34 -4.81
C ARG A 53 -9.00 4.05 -3.76
N PRO A 54 -10.30 3.75 -3.67
CA PRO A 54 -11.15 4.31 -2.63
C PRO A 54 -10.86 3.69 -1.26
N HIS A 55 -10.73 4.51 -0.23
CA HIS A 55 -10.55 4.06 1.16
C HIS A 55 -11.70 4.53 2.03
N SER A 56 -12.45 3.59 2.63
CA SER A 56 -13.61 3.90 3.48
C SER A 56 -13.25 4.76 4.70
N SER A 57 -12.11 4.50 5.34
CA SER A 57 -11.58 5.32 6.44
C SER A 57 -11.19 6.75 6.03
N LEU A 58 -11.11 7.01 4.72
CA LEU A 58 -10.80 8.31 4.13
C LEU A 58 -12.02 8.94 3.42
N GLY A 59 -13.23 8.41 3.64
CA GLY A 59 -14.44 8.90 2.95
C GLY A 59 -14.44 8.62 1.46
N GLY A 60 -13.84 7.50 1.04
CA GLY A 60 -13.74 7.10 -0.37
C GLY A 60 -12.58 7.74 -1.13
N ARG A 61 -11.76 8.56 -0.48
CA ARG A 61 -10.61 9.24 -1.10
C ARG A 61 -9.34 8.38 -1.06
N PRO A 62 -8.41 8.57 -2.01
CA PRO A 62 -7.13 7.87 -2.02
C PRO A 62 -6.18 8.38 -0.93
N PRO A 63 -5.14 7.61 -0.53
CA PRO A 63 -4.21 8.00 0.53
C PRO A 63 -3.47 9.31 0.25
N THR A 64 -3.12 9.57 -1.01
CA THR A 64 -2.51 10.83 -1.46
C THR A 64 -3.35 12.06 -1.10
N SER A 65 -4.68 11.94 -1.01
CA SER A 65 -5.55 13.05 -0.60
C SER A 65 -5.33 13.51 0.84
N ARG A 66 -4.60 12.74 1.67
CA ARG A 66 -4.25 13.10 3.04
C ARG A 66 -2.79 13.50 3.20
N VAL A 67 -1.95 13.31 2.18
CA VAL A 67 -0.52 13.61 2.25
C VAL A 67 -0.24 14.87 1.43
N HIS A 68 -0.17 16.01 2.10
CA HIS A 68 -0.08 17.33 1.48
C HIS A 68 1.38 17.83 1.41
N ASN A 69 2.32 17.05 1.95
CA ASN A 69 3.69 17.50 2.20
C ASN A 69 4.69 16.34 2.13
N VAL A 70 4.68 15.58 1.02
CA VAL A 70 5.80 14.67 0.73
C VAL A 70 6.95 15.54 0.21
N ARG A 71 7.82 16.02 1.11
CA ARG A 71 9.13 16.52 0.71
C ARG A 71 10.00 15.33 0.28
N ARG A 72 9.77 14.81 -0.93
CA ARG A 72 10.74 14.06 -1.75
C ARG A 72 10.13 13.66 -3.09
N GLN A 73 10.18 14.59 -4.04
CA GLN A 73 10.33 14.30 -5.46
C GLN A 73 11.32 15.32 -6.01
N ASP A 74 12.58 15.18 -5.60
CA ASP A 74 13.72 15.70 -6.32
C ASP A 74 14.64 14.50 -6.56
N ILE A 75 15.12 14.44 -7.81
CA ILE A 75 15.98 13.44 -8.47
C ILE A 75 15.23 12.25 -9.10
#